data_AF-A0A2S7PXU7-F1
#
_entry.id   AF-A0A2S7PXU7-F1
#
_cell.length_a   1.000
_cell.length_b   1.000
_cell.length_c   1.000
_cell.angle_alpha   90.00
_cell.angle_beta   90.00
_cell.angle_gamma   90.00
#
_symmetry.space_group_name_H-M   'P 1'
#
loop_
_entity.id
_entity.type
_entity.pdbx_description
1 polymer ?
#
loop_
_entity_poly.entity_id
_entity_poly.type
_entity_poly.pdbx_seq_one_letter_code
_entity_poly.pdbx_strand_id
1 'polypeptide(L)'
;MSLIRTKANSVKSVAVKASIPDINGDSGRAYVNIGKKNLSEDSDKLVAQVDDLQDIVEDLRKDVVQRGVRPLPKQLETVAKDISQATLELKKMQEFLKRERPIWTKIWEKELETVCNDREEITMQEDLAADLQDDLEKAAQTFALVEQATKEQLKDGSPGHVAISLEVLTE
;
A
#
# COMPACT_ATOMS: atom_id res chain seq x y z
N MET A 1 30.76 -0.35 25.35
CA MET A 1 30.75 -0.63 23.89
C MET A 1 29.35 -0.88 23.31
N SER A 2 28.36 -1.35 24.10
CA SER A 2 26.97 -1.55 23.64
C SER A 2 26.18 -0.24 23.46
N LEU A 3 26.30 0.70 24.40
CA LEU A 3 25.61 2.00 24.38
C LEU A 3 25.87 2.85 23.13
N ILE A 4 27.11 2.83 22.61
CA ILE A 4 27.49 3.56 21.39
C ILE A 4 26.80 2.94 20.17
N ARG A 5 26.70 1.61 20.13
CA ARG A 5 26.02 0.88 19.04
C ARG A 5 24.51 1.14 19.06
N THR A 6 23.89 1.18 20.24
CA THR A 6 22.47 1.51 20.40
C THR A 6 22.17 2.95 19.98
N LYS A 7 23.01 3.92 20.39
CA LYS A 7 22.87 5.32 19.95
C LYS A 7 23.08 5.46 18.43
N ALA A 8 24.05 4.77 17.83
CA ALA A 8 24.26 4.80 16.39
C ALA A 8 23.08 4.20 15.61
N ASN A 9 22.46 3.13 16.12
CA ASN A 9 21.27 2.54 15.51
C ASN A 9 20.03 3.44 15.64
N SER A 10 19.88 4.13 16.78
CA SER A 10 18.83 5.13 16.99
C SER A 10 19.00 6.35 16.08
N VAL A 11 20.23 6.86 15.93
CA VAL A 11 20.51 7.98 15.02
C VAL A 11 20.28 7.57 13.56
N LYS A 12 20.63 6.34 13.16
CA LYS A 12 20.26 5.81 11.84
C LYS A 12 18.75 5.71 11.65
N SER A 13 17.98 5.26 12.64
CA SER A 13 16.52 5.15 12.51
C SER A 13 15.83 6.51 12.48
N VAL A 14 16.33 7.49 13.25
CA VAL A 14 15.85 8.87 13.25
C VAL A 14 16.24 9.58 11.95
N ALA A 15 17.45 9.37 11.45
CA ALA A 15 17.86 9.89 10.14
C ALA A 15 17.04 9.27 9.01
N VAL A 16 16.74 7.97 9.06
CA VAL A 16 15.82 7.34 8.10
C VAL A 16 14.41 7.90 8.24
N LYS A 17 13.92 8.20 9.45
CA LYS A 17 12.63 8.88 9.65
C LYS A 17 12.62 10.33 9.15
N ALA A 18 13.71 11.06 9.30
CA ALA A 18 13.84 12.46 8.87
C ALA A 18 14.12 12.61 7.36
N SER A 19 14.73 11.60 6.73
CA SER A 19 14.94 11.55 5.28
C SER A 19 13.72 11.10 4.50
N ILE A 20 12.67 10.63 5.19
CA ILE A 20 11.37 10.36 4.59
C ILE A 20 10.66 11.70 4.54
N PRO A 21 10.45 12.30 3.36
CA PRO A 21 9.55 13.44 3.26
C PRO A 21 8.21 13.00 3.84
N ASP A 22 7.48 13.89 4.50
CA ASP A 22 6.14 13.57 5.00
C ASP A 22 5.20 13.45 3.79
N ILE A 23 5.32 12.34 3.07
CA ILE A 23 4.62 12.11 1.82
C ILE A 23 3.22 11.59 2.21
N ASN A 24 2.33 12.54 2.46
CA ASN A 24 0.92 12.28 2.76
C ASN A 24 0.13 12.13 1.45
N GLY A 25 -0.67 11.06 1.36
CA GLY A 25 -1.58 10.79 0.25
C GLY A 25 -0.91 10.43 -1.09
N ASP A 26 -1.57 10.85 -2.19
CA ASP A 26 -1.26 10.51 -3.60
C ASP A 26 0.18 10.85 -4.04
N SER A 27 0.84 11.75 -3.30
CA SER A 27 2.25 12.11 -3.49
C SER A 27 3.21 10.93 -3.26
N GLY A 28 2.85 9.95 -2.41
CA GLY A 28 3.67 8.76 -2.10
C GLY A 28 3.65 7.77 -3.24
N ARG A 29 2.44 7.50 -3.72
CA ARG A 29 2.20 6.70 -4.92
C ARG A 29 2.92 7.29 -6.13
N ALA A 30 2.83 8.60 -6.34
CA ALA A 30 3.51 9.28 -7.44
C ALA A 30 5.04 9.10 -7.38
N TYR A 31 5.65 9.28 -6.20
CA TYR A 31 7.08 9.05 -5.99
C TYR A 31 7.51 7.62 -6.35
N VAL A 32 6.80 6.61 -5.85
CA VAL A 32 7.07 5.21 -6.17
C VAL A 32 6.94 4.95 -7.67
N ASN A 33 5.89 5.48 -8.31
CA ASN A 33 5.65 5.27 -9.73
C ASN A 33 6.75 5.88 -10.61
N ILE A 34 7.18 7.11 -10.29
CA ILE A 34 8.31 7.76 -10.98
C ILE A 34 9.59 6.93 -10.78
N GLY A 35 9.87 6.53 -9.54
CA GLY A 35 11.05 5.73 -9.22
C GLY A 35 11.09 4.39 -9.96
N LYS A 36 9.94 3.69 -10.03
CA LYS A 36 9.78 2.44 -10.80
C LYS A 36 9.94 2.66 -12.30
N LYS A 37 9.38 3.74 -12.85
CA LYS A 37 9.52 4.07 -14.27
C LYS A 37 10.98 4.28 -14.65
N ASN A 38 11.69 5.14 -13.91
CA ASN A 38 13.11 5.40 -14.16
C ASN A 38 13.94 4.12 -14.03
N LEU A 39 13.69 3.31 -12.99
CA LEU A 39 14.36 2.03 -12.80
C LEU A 39 14.12 1.07 -13.99
N SER A 40 12.91 0.99 -14.51
CA SER A 40 12.60 0.16 -15.68
C SER A 40 13.38 0.64 -16.90
N GLU A 41 13.34 1.94 -17.22
CA GLU A 41 14.03 2.49 -18.39
C GLU A 41 15.55 2.30 -18.31
N ASP A 42 16.15 2.48 -17.13
CA ASP A 42 17.58 2.27 -16.91
C ASP A 42 17.93 0.77 -16.96
N SER A 43 17.05 -0.11 -16.46
CA SER A 43 17.26 -1.56 -16.50
C SER A 43 17.22 -2.08 -17.94
N ASP A 44 16.25 -1.65 -18.73
CA ASP A 44 16.09 -2.07 -20.13
C ASP A 44 17.30 -1.66 -20.97
N LYS A 45 17.80 -0.43 -20.79
CA LYS A 45 19.03 0.05 -21.44
C LYS A 45 20.25 -0.77 -21.04
N LEU A 46 20.41 -1.03 -19.74
CA LEU A 46 21.55 -1.79 -19.23
C LEU A 46 21.52 -3.24 -19.72
N VAL A 47 20.36 -3.87 -19.80
CA VAL A 47 20.20 -5.22 -20.37
C VAL A 47 20.64 -5.22 -21.83
N ALA A 48 20.11 -4.32 -22.66
CA ALA A 48 20.51 -4.23 -24.06
C ALA A 48 22.02 -4.01 -24.23
N GLN A 49 22.63 -3.13 -23.44
CA GLN A 49 24.07 -2.88 -23.48
C GLN A 49 24.89 -4.11 -23.08
N VAL A 50 24.45 -4.86 -22.06
CA VAL A 50 25.14 -6.08 -21.61
C VAL A 50 25.00 -7.18 -22.65
N ASP A 51 23.83 -7.33 -23.29
CA ASP A 51 23.61 -8.30 -24.36
C ASP A 51 24.52 -8.01 -25.57
N ASP A 52 24.55 -6.76 -26.05
CA ASP A 52 25.45 -6.34 -27.13
C ASP A 52 26.93 -6.62 -26.78
N LEU A 53 27.33 -6.36 -25.52
CA LEU A 53 28.68 -6.65 -25.06
C LEU A 53 28.98 -8.14 -25.01
N GLN A 54 28.03 -8.97 -24.59
CA GLN A 54 28.19 -10.42 -24.57
C GLN A 54 28.39 -10.97 -25.98
N ASP A 55 27.61 -10.48 -26.95
CA ASP A 55 27.75 -10.88 -28.35
C ASP A 55 29.13 -10.50 -28.92
N ILE A 56 29.58 -9.27 -28.69
CA ILE A 56 30.91 -8.81 -29.14
C ILE A 56 32.03 -9.65 -28.50
N VAL A 57 31.95 -9.90 -27.19
CA VAL A 57 32.96 -10.69 -26.47
C VAL A 57 32.97 -12.14 -26.95
N GLU A 58 31.80 -12.71 -27.23
CA GLU A 58 31.67 -14.07 -27.73
C GLU A 58 32.24 -14.21 -29.14
N ASP A 59 32.02 -13.23 -30.02
CA ASP A 59 32.60 -13.23 -31.36
C ASP A 59 34.12 -13.04 -31.33
N LEU A 60 34.63 -12.15 -30.47
CA LEU A 60 36.07 -12.02 -30.21
C LEU A 60 36.67 -13.34 -29.70
N ARG A 61 35.96 -14.06 -28.83
CA ARG A 61 36.38 -15.37 -28.33
C ARG A 61 36.49 -16.38 -29.48
N LYS A 62 35.50 -16.44 -30.38
CA LYS A 62 35.54 -17.33 -31.56
C LYS A 62 36.70 -16.97 -32.49
N ASP A 63 36.94 -15.69 -32.73
CA ASP A 63 38.07 -15.23 -33.57
C ASP A 63 39.41 -15.70 -33.03
N VAL A 64 39.63 -15.56 -31.72
CA VAL A 64 40.87 -15.99 -31.07
C VAL A 64 41.01 -17.51 -31.03
N VAL A 65 39.97 -18.21 -30.56
CA VAL A 65 40.05 -19.63 -30.20
C VAL A 65 39.86 -20.55 -31.40
N GLN A 66 38.90 -20.24 -32.28
CA GLN A 66 38.54 -21.11 -33.40
C GLN A 66 39.23 -20.70 -34.69
N ARG A 67 39.40 -19.39 -34.93
CA ARG A 67 39.96 -18.86 -36.18
C ARG A 67 41.43 -18.48 -36.09
N GLY A 68 42.00 -18.40 -34.89
CA GLY A 68 43.39 -18.00 -34.66
C GLY A 68 43.69 -16.54 -35.05
N VAL A 69 42.66 -15.71 -35.19
CA VAL A 69 42.78 -14.30 -35.56
C VAL A 69 43.03 -13.48 -34.29
N ARG A 70 44.05 -12.64 -34.32
CA ARG A 70 44.34 -11.72 -33.21
C ARG A 70 43.47 -10.47 -33.31
N PRO A 71 42.64 -10.16 -32.29
CA PRO A 71 41.84 -8.94 -32.27
C PRO A 71 42.71 -7.68 -32.30
N LEU A 72 42.20 -6.61 -32.91
CA LEU A 72 42.91 -5.34 -32.95
C LEU A 72 42.99 -4.75 -31.52
N PRO A 73 44.13 -4.17 -31.11
CA PRO A 73 44.27 -3.57 -29.79
C PRO A 73 43.19 -2.53 -29.46
N LYS A 74 42.82 -1.71 -30.45
CA LYS A 74 41.75 -0.71 -30.32
C LYS A 74 40.38 -1.31 -30.03
N GLN A 75 40.08 -2.48 -30.60
CA GLN A 75 38.81 -3.18 -30.35
C GLN A 75 38.77 -3.72 -28.91
N LEU A 76 39.87 -4.30 -28.44
CA LEU A 76 40.00 -4.75 -27.05
C LEU A 76 39.87 -3.59 -26.06
N GLU A 77 40.48 -2.44 -26.35
CA GLU A 77 40.37 -1.23 -25.53
C GLU A 77 38.92 -0.71 -25.47
N THR A 78 38.22 -0.73 -26.62
CA THR A 78 36.80 -0.32 -26.71
C THR A 78 35.93 -1.23 -25.85
N VAL A 79 36.04 -2.54 -26.02
CA VAL A 79 35.28 -3.53 -25.24
C VAL A 79 35.59 -3.42 -23.75
N ALA A 80 36.85 -3.22 -23.36
CA ALA A 80 37.23 -3.03 -21.96
C ALA A 80 36.60 -1.77 -21.34
N LYS A 81 36.51 -0.68 -22.11
CA LYS A 81 35.84 0.55 -21.70
C LYS A 81 34.34 0.34 -21.53
N ASP A 82 33.71 -0.34 -22.48
CA ASP A 82 32.27 -0.59 -22.45
C ASP A 82 31.87 -1.51 -21.29
N ILE A 83 32.67 -2.55 -21.00
CA ILE A 83 32.52 -3.39 -19.79
C ILE A 83 32.62 -2.54 -18.53
N SER A 84 33.58 -1.63 -18.45
CA SER A 84 33.77 -0.75 -17.30
C SER A 84 32.57 0.19 -17.10
N GLN A 85 32.01 0.71 -18.21
CA GLN A 85 30.83 1.55 -18.19
C GLN A 85 29.58 0.78 -17.74
N ALA A 86 29.30 -0.38 -18.34
CA ALA A 86 28.18 -1.24 -17.94
C ALA A 86 28.28 -1.67 -16.46
N THR A 87 29.49 -1.95 -15.98
CA THR A 87 29.73 -2.27 -14.56
C THR A 87 29.39 -1.08 -13.64
N LEU A 88 29.75 0.14 -14.04
CA LEU A 88 29.43 1.34 -13.28
C LEU A 88 27.91 1.59 -13.22
N GLU A 89 27.21 1.41 -14.35
CA GLU A 89 25.76 1.57 -14.45
C GLU A 89 25.02 0.51 -13.63
N LEU A 90 25.44 -0.75 -13.70
CA LEU A 90 24.94 -1.82 -12.85
C LEU A 90 25.09 -1.47 -11.37
N LYS A 91 26.25 -0.93 -10.96
CA LYS A 91 26.49 -0.53 -9.57
C LYS A 91 25.56 0.62 -9.15
N LYS A 92 25.36 1.63 -9.99
CA LYS A 92 24.42 2.73 -9.72
C LYS A 92 22.99 2.20 -9.54
N MET A 93 22.55 1.28 -10.39
CA MET A 93 21.23 0.65 -10.28
C MET A 93 21.09 -0.14 -8.97
N GLN A 94 22.11 -0.91 -8.59
CA GLN A 94 22.13 -1.64 -7.31
C GLN A 94 22.07 -0.70 -6.10
N GLU A 95 22.79 0.42 -6.14
CA GLU A 95 22.77 1.43 -5.07
C GLU A 95 21.40 2.12 -4.98
N PHE A 96 20.80 2.46 -6.12
CA PHE A 96 19.43 2.97 -6.20
C PHE A 96 18.45 1.99 -5.56
N LEU A 97 18.47 0.72 -5.96
CA LEU A 97 17.59 -0.31 -5.39
C LEU A 97 17.76 -0.48 -3.88
N LYS A 98 18.99 -0.43 -3.37
CA LYS A 98 19.27 -0.52 -1.92
C LYS A 98 18.68 0.65 -1.15
N ARG A 99 18.67 1.85 -1.74
CA ARG A 99 18.11 3.06 -1.13
C ARG A 99 16.58 3.09 -1.21
N GLU A 100 16.04 2.82 -2.40
CA GLU A 100 14.63 3.01 -2.70
C GLU A 100 13.73 1.90 -2.16
N ARG A 101 14.18 0.64 -2.19
CA ARG A 101 13.41 -0.52 -1.71
C ARG A 101 12.79 -0.29 -0.32
N PRO A 102 13.55 0.06 0.74
CA PRO A 102 12.95 0.28 2.06
C PRO A 102 12.00 1.49 2.12
N ILE A 103 12.17 2.48 1.24
CA ILE A 103 11.28 3.65 1.17
C ILE A 103 9.95 3.23 0.54
N TRP A 104 10.00 2.53 -0.59
CA TRP A 104 8.79 2.05 -1.28
C TRP A 104 8.01 1.07 -0.42
N THR A 105 8.69 0.14 0.28
CA THR A 105 8.05 -0.78 1.22
C THR A 105 7.25 -0.01 2.28
N LYS A 106 7.82 1.03 2.89
CA LYS A 106 7.11 1.83 3.89
C LYS A 106 5.91 2.60 3.32
N ILE A 107 6.03 3.11 2.10
CA ILE A 107 4.91 3.78 1.43
C ILE A 107 3.76 2.80 1.25
N TRP A 108 4.04 1.60 0.73
CA TRP A 108 3.04 0.55 0.56
C TRP A 108 2.45 0.07 1.88
N GLU A 109 3.26 -0.10 2.92
CA GLU A 109 2.78 -0.47 4.26
C GLU A 109 1.76 0.55 4.79
N LYS A 110 2.06 1.86 4.69
CA LYS A 110 1.13 2.93 5.13
C LYS A 110 -0.17 2.94 4.33
N GLU A 111 -0.08 2.74 3.01
CA GLU A 111 -1.27 2.69 2.16
C GLU A 111 -2.12 1.44 2.43
N LEU A 112 -1.50 0.28 2.65
CA LEU A 112 -2.21 -0.93 3.01
C LEU A 112 -2.88 -0.82 4.38
N GLU A 113 -2.21 -0.19 5.35
CA GLU A 113 -2.81 0.13 6.65
C GLU A 113 -4.05 1.01 6.50
N THR A 114 -3.96 2.05 5.66
CA THR A 114 -5.11 2.92 5.35
C THR A 114 -6.27 2.11 4.77
N VAL A 115 -6.00 1.28 3.75
CA VAL A 115 -7.04 0.42 3.12
C VAL A 115 -7.65 -0.56 4.12
N CYS A 116 -6.86 -1.13 5.03
CA CYS A 116 -7.37 -2.01 6.07
C CYS A 116 -8.31 -1.26 7.03
N ASN A 117 -7.91 -0.07 7.48
CA ASN A 117 -8.71 0.75 8.38
C ASN A 117 -10.02 1.19 7.71
N ASP A 118 -9.96 1.66 6.46
CA ASP A 118 -11.14 2.06 5.68
C ASP A 118 -12.12 0.90 5.52
N ARG A 119 -11.60 -0.31 5.29
CA ARG A 119 -12.44 -1.52 5.19
C ARG A 119 -13.09 -1.88 6.53
N GLU A 120 -12.34 -1.77 7.63
CA GLU A 120 -12.87 -2.02 8.97
C GLU A 120 -13.99 -1.04 9.30
N GLU A 121 -13.81 0.25 8.97
CA GLU A 121 -14.84 1.29 9.15
C GLU A 121 -16.11 0.96 8.36
N ILE A 122 -15.99 0.54 7.10
CA ILE A 122 -17.15 0.12 6.30
C ILE A 122 -17.87 -1.07 6.94
N THR A 123 -17.15 -2.09 7.41
CA THR A 123 -17.79 -3.22 8.11
C THR A 123 -18.52 -2.77 9.37
N MET A 124 -17.96 -1.84 10.15
CA MET A 124 -18.67 -1.27 11.31
C MET A 124 -19.95 -0.52 10.89
N GLN A 125 -19.94 0.17 9.75
CA GLN A 125 -21.13 0.85 9.22
C GLN A 125 -22.19 -0.14 8.72
N GLU A 126 -21.79 -1.27 8.13
CA GLU A 126 -22.69 -2.35 7.72
C GLU A 126 -23.39 -2.97 8.92
N ASP A 127 -22.65 -3.27 9.99
CA ASP A 127 -23.20 -3.80 11.24
C ASP A 127 -24.18 -2.79 11.87
N LEU A 128 -23.80 -1.51 11.94
CA LEU A 128 -24.68 -0.45 12.44
C LEU A 128 -25.97 -0.33 11.61
N ALA A 129 -25.88 -0.43 10.28
CA ALA A 129 -27.06 -0.36 9.42
C ALA A 129 -28.01 -1.53 9.67
N ALA A 130 -27.49 -2.73 9.91
CA ALA A 130 -28.28 -3.91 10.26
C ALA A 130 -28.99 -3.75 11.61
N ASP A 131 -28.28 -3.25 12.63
CA ASP A 131 -28.84 -2.97 13.96
C ASP A 131 -29.98 -1.95 13.87
N LEU A 132 -29.75 -0.84 13.16
CA LEU A 132 -30.78 0.19 12.97
C LEU A 132 -32.00 -0.31 12.20
N GLN A 133 -31.81 -1.23 11.25
CA GLN A 133 -32.92 -1.85 10.54
C GLN A 133 -33.79 -2.67 11.50
N ASP A 134 -33.19 -3.54 12.32
CA ASP A 134 -33.91 -4.35 13.31
C ASP A 134 -34.64 -3.46 14.35
N ASP A 135 -33.99 -2.39 14.80
CA ASP A 135 -34.61 -1.41 15.70
C ASP A 135 -35.84 -0.72 15.07
N LEU A 136 -35.74 -0.34 13.79
CA LEU A 136 -36.87 0.27 13.07
C LEU A 136 -38.01 -0.74 12.85
N GLU A 137 -37.70 -2.00 12.54
CA GLU A 137 -38.72 -3.06 12.40
C GLU A 137 -39.46 -3.30 13.73
N LYS A 138 -38.75 -3.36 14.85
CA LYS A 138 -39.34 -3.48 16.19
C LYS A 138 -40.19 -2.27 16.57
N ALA A 139 -39.71 -1.05 16.26
CA ALA A 139 -40.46 0.18 16.50
C ALA A 139 -41.76 0.21 15.69
N ALA A 140 -41.73 -0.20 14.41
CA ALA A 140 -42.90 -0.29 13.56
C ALA A 140 -43.93 -1.31 14.08
N GLN A 141 -43.49 -2.49 14.53
CA GLN A 141 -44.37 -3.49 15.14
C GLN A 141 -45.04 -2.97 16.41
N THR A 142 -44.26 -2.31 17.28
CA THR A 142 -44.78 -1.70 18.51
C THR A 142 -45.80 -0.61 18.21
N PHE A 143 -45.51 0.24 17.21
CA PHE A 143 -46.44 1.28 16.77
C PHE A 143 -47.76 0.70 16.26
N ALA A 144 -47.73 -0.40 15.49
CA ALA A 144 -48.94 -1.07 15.04
C ALA A 144 -49.83 -1.57 16.19
N LEU A 145 -49.22 -2.06 17.28
CA LEU A 145 -49.95 -2.44 18.50
C LEU A 145 -50.62 -1.24 19.18
N VAL A 146 -49.93 -0.09 19.22
CA VAL A 146 -50.50 1.17 19.74
C VAL A 146 -51.69 1.62 18.89
N GLU A 147 -51.58 1.54 17.56
CA GLU A 147 -52.69 1.87 16.67
C GLU A 147 -53.89 0.94 16.89
N GLN A 148 -53.66 -0.36 17.10
CA GLN A 148 -54.72 -1.32 17.39
C GLN A 148 -55.41 -1.01 18.73
N ALA A 149 -54.63 -0.81 19.80
CA ALA A 149 -55.17 -0.48 21.13
C ALA A 149 -56.01 0.82 21.09
N THR A 150 -55.54 1.82 20.35
CA THR A 150 -56.28 3.10 20.17
C THR A 150 -57.62 2.88 19.45
N LYS A 151 -57.65 2.03 18.42
CA LYS A 151 -58.89 1.68 17.72
C LYS A 151 -59.87 0.92 18.63
N GLU A 152 -59.37 0.06 19.50
CA GLU A 152 -60.20 -0.68 20.48
C GLU A 152 -60.78 0.27 21.54
N GLN A 153 -59.97 1.18 22.10
CA GLN A 153 -60.45 2.20 23.04
C GLN A 153 -61.55 3.10 22.46
N LEU A 154 -61.47 3.43 21.17
CA LEU A 154 -62.51 4.22 20.48
C LEU A 154 -63.81 3.45 20.27
N LYS A 155 -63.77 2.11 20.20
CA LYS A 155 -64.97 1.25 20.10
C LYS A 155 -65.66 1.07 21.46
N ASP A 156 -64.88 0.99 22.53
CA ASP A 156 -65.38 0.90 23.91
C ASP A 156 -65.74 2.28 24.52
N GLY A 157 -65.67 3.34 23.71
CA GLY A 157 -66.18 4.68 24.00
C GLY A 157 -67.71 4.75 24.10
N SER A 158 -68.30 3.99 25.02
CA SER A 158 -69.55 4.36 25.69
C SER A 158 -69.19 5.33 26.83
N PRO A 159 -69.82 6.51 26.92
CA PRO A 159 -69.50 7.51 27.95
C PRO A 159 -70.01 7.03 29.33
N GLY A 160 -69.23 6.21 30.03
CA GLY A 160 -69.64 5.66 31.32
C GLY A 160 -68.57 5.10 32.26
N HIS A 161 -67.27 5.12 31.93
CA HIS A 161 -66.25 4.49 32.79
C HIS A 161 -64.90 5.22 32.83
N VAL A 162 -64.91 6.55 32.99
CA VAL A 162 -63.67 7.34 33.19
C VAL A 162 -63.32 7.51 34.69
N ALA A 163 -64.04 6.86 35.59
CA ALA A 163 -63.68 6.83 37.00
C ALA A 163 -63.65 5.39 37.47
N ILE A 164 -62.47 4.78 37.49
CA ILE A 164 -61.95 3.91 38.57
C ILE A 164 -60.68 3.22 38.05
N SER A 165 -59.62 3.27 38.88
CA SER A 165 -58.36 2.53 38.79
C SER A 165 -57.23 3.13 37.96
N LEU A 166 -56.83 4.34 38.37
CA LEU A 166 -55.48 4.88 38.18
C LEU A 166 -54.64 4.51 39.42
N GLU A 167 -54.35 3.22 39.66
CA GLU A 167 -53.58 2.82 40.87
C GLU A 167 -52.80 1.49 40.83
N VAL A 168 -52.50 0.88 39.67
CA VAL A 168 -51.75 -0.41 39.66
C VAL A 168 -50.63 -0.48 38.62
N LEU A 169 -49.88 0.60 38.36
CA LEU A 169 -48.67 0.52 37.50
C LEU A 169 -47.53 1.42 38.00
N THR A 170 -47.28 1.37 39.30
CA THR A 170 -45.99 1.78 39.90
C THR A 170 -45.48 0.67 40.79
N GLU A 171 -44.83 -0.33 40.19
CA GLU A 171 -43.67 -1.06 40.74
C GLU A 171 -42.95 -1.79 39.60
#